data_AF-F4HLI9-F1
#
_entry.id   AF-F4HLI9-F1
#
_cell.length_a   1.000
_cell.length_b   1.000
_cell.length_c   1.000
_cell.angle_alpha   90.00
_cell.angle_beta   90.00
_cell.angle_gamma   90.00
#
_symmetry.space_group_name_H-M   'P 1'
#
loop_
_entity.id
_entity.type
_entity.pdbx_description
1 polymer ?
#
loop_
_entity_poly.entity_id
_entity_poly.type
_entity_poly.pdbx_seq_one_letter_code
_entity_poly.pdbx_strand_id
1 'polypeptide(L)' 'MNMQKSLGLKFHSKRDIEERLAFIRFYVEKLKENPDEVFKEQVKLINSFLKAAKDFPLSKEDYLRLKGELKD' A
#
# COMPACT_ATOMS: atom_id res chain seq x y z
N MET A 1 -25.03 12.22 9.37
CA MET A 1 -24.12 11.11 9.70
C MET A 1 -22.69 11.57 9.42
N ASN A 2 -21.85 11.61 10.46
CA ASN A 2 -20.52 12.22 10.42
C ASN A 2 -19.49 11.15 10.05
N MET A 3 -19.31 10.90 8.74
CA MET A 3 -18.40 9.86 8.24
C MET A 3 -17.04 10.47 7.87
N GLN A 4 -16.46 11.25 8.80
CA GLN A 4 -15.08 11.74 8.71
C GLN A 4 -14.41 11.66 10.08
N LYS A 5 -14.47 10.49 10.73
CA LYS A 5 -13.36 10.10 11.59
C LYS A 5 -12.27 9.63 10.65
N SER A 6 -11.25 10.47 10.48
CA SER A 6 -10.03 10.12 9.78
C SER A 6 -9.63 8.70 10.17
N LEU A 7 -9.50 7.82 9.16
CA LEU A 7 -8.73 6.60 9.26
C LEU A 7 -7.25 7.00 9.39
N GLY A 8 -6.91 7.76 10.43
CA GLY A 8 -5.55 7.90 10.86
C GLY A 8 -5.11 6.50 11.23
N LEU A 9 -4.26 5.90 10.39
CA LEU A 9 -3.51 4.70 10.72
C LEU A 9 -2.82 4.98 12.05
N LYS A 10 -3.48 4.49 13.08
CA LYS A 10 -3.17 4.77 14.46
C LYS A 10 -2.13 3.70 14.80
N PHE A 11 -0.88 3.98 14.41
CA PHE A 11 0.29 3.13 14.68
C PHE A 11 0.47 3.10 16.19
N HIS A 12 -0.11 2.10 16.83
CA HIS A 12 -0.54 2.18 18.23
C HIS A 12 0.41 1.48 19.20
N SER A 13 1.58 1.04 18.76
CA SER A 13 2.55 0.45 19.67
C SER A 13 3.99 0.92 19.37
N LYS A 14 4.81 1.07 20.42
CA LYS A 14 6.27 1.29 20.27
C LYS A 14 6.93 0.15 19.48
N ARG A 15 6.39 -1.07 19.61
CA ARG A 15 6.81 -2.26 18.86
C ARG A 15 6.66 -2.05 17.34
N ASP A 16 5.56 -1.41 16.90
CA ASP A 16 5.34 -1.10 15.47
C ASP A 16 6.43 -0.16 14.92
N ILE A 17 6.93 0.77 15.73
CA ILE A 17 7.97 1.73 15.32
C ILE A 17 9.32 1.01 15.21
N GLU A 18 9.66 0.16 16.17
CA GLU A 18 10.91 -0.59 16.17
C GLU A 18 10.99 -1.55 14.97
N GLU A 19 9.91 -2.28 14.69
CA GLU A 19 9.80 -3.17 13.54
C GLU A 19 9.93 -2.40 12.22
N ARG A 20 9.28 -1.24 12.11
CA ARG A 20 9.41 -0.36 10.94
C ARG A 20 10.84 0.13 10.74
N LEU A 21 11.50 0.59 11.80
CA LEU A 21 12.88 1.04 11.71
C LEU A 21 13.84 -0.10 11.39
N ALA A 22 13.61 -1.29 11.92
CA ALA A 22 14.37 -2.49 11.59
C ALA A 22 14.22 -2.85 10.11
N PHE A 23 12.98 -2.84 9.60
CA PHE A 23 12.70 -3.07 8.18
C PHE A 23 13.38 -2.03 7.28
N ILE A 24 13.25 -0.74 7.59
CA ILE A 24 13.87 0.34 6.80
C ILE A 24 15.39 0.14 6.73
N ARG A 25 16.04 -0.14 7.86
CA ARG A 25 17.48 -0.40 7.90
C ARG A 25 17.87 -1.60 7.04
N PHE A 26 17.17 -2.72 7.21
CA PHE A 26 17.39 -3.92 6.39
C PHE A 26 17.22 -3.63 4.89
N TYR A 27 16.16 -2.92 4.53
CA TYR A 27 15.85 -2.60 3.15
C TYR A 27 16.90 -1.67 2.51
N VAL A 28 17.37 -0.68 3.25
CA VAL A 28 18.45 0.21 2.79
C VAL A 28 19.75 -0.54 2.58
N GLU A 29 20.11 -1.48 3.46
CA GLU A 29 21.32 -2.29 3.25
C GLU A 29 21.18 -3.18 2.01
N LYS A 30 20.01 -3.78 1.76
CA LYS A 30 19.76 -4.51 0.51
C LYS A 30 19.85 -3.66 -0.74
N LEU A 31 19.33 -2.44 -0.70
CA LEU A 31 19.46 -1.48 -1.80
C LEU A 31 20.92 -1.13 -2.09
N LYS A 32 21.75 -0.97 -1.06
CA LYS A 32 23.19 -0.69 -1.23
C LYS A 32 23.95 -1.89 -1.78
N GLU A 33 23.62 -3.10 -1.34
CA GLU A 33 24.26 -4.34 -1.78
C GLU A 33 23.94 -4.67 -3.25
N ASN A 34 22.66 -4.59 -3.65
CA ASN A 34 22.23 -4.97 -4.99
C ASN A 34 20.95 -4.21 -5.41
N PRO A 35 21.08 -2.99 -5.93
CA PRO A 35 19.93 -2.14 -6.28
C PRO A 35 19.09 -2.72 -7.42
N ASP A 36 19.71 -3.40 -8.39
CA ASP A 36 19.03 -3.97 -9.55
C ASP A 36 18.08 -5.10 -9.15
N GLU A 37 18.49 -5.95 -8.20
CA GLU A 37 17.65 -7.05 -7.73
C GLU A 37 16.45 -6.53 -6.95
N VAL A 38 16.66 -5.55 -6.07
CA VAL A 38 15.55 -4.90 -5.35
C VAL A 38 14.59 -4.23 -6.32
N PHE A 39 15.08 -3.59 -7.37
CA PHE A 39 14.24 -2.99 -8.40
C PHE A 39 13.39 -4.03 -9.14
N LYS A 40 13.97 -5.20 -9.50
CA LYS A 40 13.20 -6.30 -10.10
C LYS A 40 12.08 -6.79 -9.20
N GLU A 41 12.34 -6.92 -7.89
CA GLU A 41 11.32 -7.32 -6.91
C GLU A 41 10.17 -6.30 -6.86
N GLN A 42 10.49 -5.00 -6.83
CA GLN A 42 9.48 -3.94 -6.89
C GLN A 42 8.64 -4.00 -8.17
N VAL A 43 9.28 -4.18 -9.33
CA VAL A 43 8.58 -4.31 -10.62
C VAL A 43 7.66 -5.53 -10.61
N LYS A 44 8.11 -6.67 -10.07
CA LYS A 44 7.29 -7.89 -9.94
C LYS A 44 6.06 -7.65 -9.07
N LEU A 45 6.22 -6.93 -7.95
CA LEU A 45 5.12 -6.56 -7.07
C LEU A 45 4.12 -5.61 -7.75
N ILE A 46 4.60 -4.57 -8.42
CA ILE A 46 3.72 -3.63 -9.13
C ILE A 46 2.95 -4.36 -10.23
N ASN A 47 3.62 -5.22 -11.00
CA ASN A 47 2.98 -6.00 -12.05
C ASN A 47 1.94 -6.99 -11.50
N SER A 48 2.15 -7.56 -10.32
CA SER A 48 1.15 -8.44 -9.70
C SER A 48 -0.09 -7.66 -9.26
N PHE A 49 0.07 -6.45 -8.74
CA PHE A 49 -1.06 -5.56 -8.44
C PHE A 49 -1.82 -5.14 -9.69
N LEU A 50 -1.12 -4.76 -10.76
CA LEU A 50 -1.76 -4.42 -12.04
C LEU A 50 -2.52 -5.60 -12.64
N LYS A 51 -1.97 -6.81 -12.51
CA LYS A 51 -2.66 -8.03 -12.93
C LYS A 51 -3.92 -8.26 -12.10
N ALA A 52 -3.80 -8.21 -10.78
CA ALA A 52 -4.93 -8.42 -9.86
C ALA A 52 -6.03 -7.35 -10.03
N ALA A 53 -5.66 -6.12 -10.38
CA ALA A 53 -6.60 -5.04 -10.63
C ALA A 53 -7.57 -5.32 -11.79
N LYS A 54 -7.15 -6.11 -12.79
CA LYS A 54 -8.02 -6.50 -13.92
C LYS A 54 -9.17 -7.40 -13.49
N ASP A 55 -8.91 -8.25 -12.50
CA ASP A 55 -9.87 -9.21 -11.96
C ASP A 55 -10.53 -8.68 -10.67
N PHE A 56 -10.33 -7.40 -10.36
CA PHE A 56 -10.83 -6.81 -9.13
C PHE A 56 -12.35 -6.69 -9.22
N PRO A 57 -13.11 -7.24 -8.26
CA PRO A 57 -14.57 -7.33 -8.32
C PRO A 57 -15.29 -5.99 -8.06
N LEU A 58 -14.58 -4.87 -8.21
CA LEU A 58 -15.09 -3.54 -7.99
C LEU A 58 -14.75 -2.68 -9.20
N SER A 59 -15.77 -2.24 -9.92
CA SER A 59 -15.60 -1.28 -11.01
C SER A 59 -15.17 0.08 -10.46
N LYS A 60 -14.62 0.93 -11.34
CA LYS A 60 -14.28 2.31 -10.97
C LYS A 60 -15.53 3.06 -10.49
N GLU A 61 -16.65 2.85 -11.16
CA GLU A 61 -17.93 3.49 -10.88
C GLU A 61 -18.45 3.05 -9.50
N ASP A 62 -18.38 1.76 -9.20
CA ASP A 62 -18.78 1.23 -7.89
C ASP A 62 -17.85 1.71 -6.77
N TYR A 63 -16.55 1.82 -7.05
CA TYR A 63 -15.61 2.45 -6.13
C TYR A 63 -15.98 3.91 -5.83
N LEU A 64 -16.28 4.70 -6.87
CA LEU A 64 -16.64 6.11 -6.70
C LEU A 64 -17.99 6.29 -5.99
N ARG A 65 -18.96 5.39 -6.21
CA ARG A 65 -20.21 5.32 -5.42
C ARG A 65 -19.93 5.01 -3.95
N LEU A 66 -19.11 4.01 -3.66
CA LEU A 66 -18.69 3.69 -2.27
C LEU A 66 -18.00 4.88 -1.59
N LYS A 67 -17.25 5.68 -2.34
CA LYS A 67 -16.57 6.89 -1.85
C LYS A 67 -17.50 8.10 -1.70
N GLY A 68 -18.74 8.01 -2.19
CA GLY A 68 -19.69 9.13 -2.21
C GLY A 68 -19.30 10.23 -3.20
N GLU A 69 -18.41 9.93 -4.15
CA GLU A 69 -17.88 10.86 -5.15
C GLU A 69 -18.68 10.80 -6.46
N LEU A 70 -19.46 9.73 -6.65
CA LEU A 70 -20.46 9.60 -7.72
C LEU A 70 -21.86 9.68 -7.09
N LYS A 71 -22.71 10.60 -7.58
CA LYS A 71 -24.15 10.64 -7.28
C LYS A 71 -24.92 9.93 -8.40
N ASP A 72 -26.01 9.27 -8.04
CA ASP A 72 -26.93 8.61 -8.97
C ASP A 72 -27.51 9.57 -10.03
#